data_AF-A0A388Q0N5-F1
#
_entry.id   AF-A0A388Q0N5-F1
#
_cell.length_a   1.000
_cell.length_b   1.000
_cell.length_c   1.000
_cell.angle_alpha   90.00
_cell.angle_beta   90.00
_cell.angle_gamma   90.00
#
_symmetry.space_group_name_H-M   'P 1'
#
loop_
_entity.id
_entity.type
_entity.pdbx_description
1 polymer ?
#
loop_
_entity_poly.entity_id
_entity_poly.type
_entity_poly.pdbx_seq_one_letter_code
_entity_poly.pdbx_strand_id
1 'polypeptide(L)'
;MYALWSGDANNNKNVKYNGLSNDKDGLIYVLGISTPNNTVSLVYRMEDVNMDGKIRYNNTDNDRVIILNNVGVNTPNNVYFQHTPN
;
A
#
# COMPACT_ATOMS: atom_id res chain seq x y z
N MET A 1 8.75 -15.53 -15.89
CA MET A 1 9.10 -14.10 -15.71
C MET A 1 8.95 -13.80 -14.24
N TYR A 2 10.02 -13.40 -13.55
CA TYR A 2 9.95 -12.96 -12.16
C TYR A 2 9.89 -11.43 -12.16
N ALA A 3 8.85 -10.87 -11.56
CA ALA A 3 8.70 -9.43 -11.39
C ALA A 3 8.63 -9.13 -9.89
N LEU A 4 9.14 -7.96 -9.50
CA LEU A 4 8.89 -7.44 -8.16
C LEU A 4 7.42 -7.00 -8.10
N TRP A 5 6.71 -7.35 -7.03
CA TRP A 5 5.36 -6.83 -6.79
C TRP A 5 5.44 -5.56 -5.95
N SER A 6 4.48 -4.66 -6.15
CA SER A 6 4.34 -3.45 -5.33
C SER A 6 3.58 -3.73 -4.02
N GLY A 7 3.31 -2.72 -3.20
CA GLY A 7 2.37 -2.80 -2.07
C GLY A 7 3.00 -2.74 -0.68
N ASP A 8 4.33 -2.68 -0.56
CA ASP A 8 4.99 -2.39 0.72
C ASP A 8 5.02 -0.88 0.93
N ALA A 9 4.03 -0.37 1.67
CA ALA A 9 3.84 1.07 1.90
C ALA A 9 4.62 1.57 3.14
N ASN A 10 5.23 0.68 3.90
CA ASN A 10 5.92 1.01 5.16
C ASN A 10 7.37 0.49 5.22
N ASN A 11 7.89 -0.04 4.09
CA ASN A 11 9.23 -0.61 3.92
C ASN A 11 9.59 -1.70 4.94
N ASN A 12 8.62 -2.50 5.37
CA ASN A 12 8.82 -3.56 6.36
C ASN A 12 9.13 -4.94 5.74
N LYS A 13 9.36 -4.99 4.42
CA LYS A 13 9.65 -6.21 3.64
C LYS A 13 8.49 -7.21 3.60
N ASN A 14 7.25 -6.78 3.85
CA ASN A 14 6.05 -7.57 3.68
C ASN A 14 4.88 -6.71 3.17
N VAL A 15 3.95 -7.36 2.47
CA VAL A 15 2.71 -6.75 2.01
C VAL A 15 1.56 -7.40 2.79
N LYS A 16 0.82 -6.59 3.55
CA LYS A 16 -0.35 -7.00 4.32
C LYS A 16 -1.35 -5.85 4.48
N TYR A 17 -2.63 -6.20 4.44
CA TYR A 17 -3.71 -5.22 4.56
C TYR A 17 -4.26 -5.07 5.99
N ASN A 18 -4.16 -6.13 6.79
CA ASN A 18 -4.62 -6.21 8.17
C ASN A 18 -3.49 -6.65 9.12
N GLY A 19 -3.72 -6.49 10.43
CA GLY A 19 -2.76 -6.83 11.47
C GLY A 19 -1.82 -5.69 11.86
N LEU A 20 -0.87 -5.95 12.75
CA LEU A 20 0.08 -4.95 13.24
C LEU A 20 1.05 -4.51 12.13
N SER A 21 1.33 -3.21 12.05
CA SER A 21 2.26 -2.60 11.08
C SER A 21 1.91 -2.91 9.63
N ASN A 22 0.61 -2.87 9.28
CA ASN A 22 0.12 -3.14 7.93
C ASN A 22 0.33 -1.94 6.99
N ASP A 23 0.30 -2.18 5.68
CA ASP A 23 0.54 -1.16 4.65
C ASP A 23 -0.60 -0.15 4.56
N LYS A 24 -1.81 -0.61 4.86
CA LYS A 24 -3.03 0.20 4.90
C LYS A 24 -2.92 1.34 5.92
N ASP A 25 -2.38 1.08 7.10
CA ASP A 25 -2.24 2.06 8.17
C ASP A 25 -1.14 3.08 7.83
N GLY A 26 -0.05 2.64 7.18
CA GLY A 26 0.96 3.55 6.62
C GLY A 26 0.36 4.54 5.64
N LEU A 27 -0.48 4.04 4.72
CA LEU A 27 -1.20 4.88 3.76
C LEU A 27 -2.12 5.89 4.43
N ILE A 28 -2.97 5.44 5.37
CA ILE A 28 -3.94 6.29 6.08
C ILE A 28 -3.21 7.35 6.93
N TYR A 29 -2.07 7.02 7.53
CA TYR A 29 -1.28 7.95 8.33
C TYR A 29 -0.83 9.17 7.50
N VAL A 30 -0.41 8.96 6.26
CA VAL A 30 0.01 10.05 5.36
C VAL A 30 -1.15 10.94 4.92
N LEU A 31 -2.33 10.35 4.70
CA LEU A 31 -3.52 11.11 4.30
C LEU A 31 -4.16 11.87 5.46
N GLY A 32 -3.83 11.50 6.69
CA GLY A 32 -4.49 11.93 7.92
C GLY A 32 -5.61 10.94 8.28
N ILE A 33 -5.53 10.37 9.49
CA ILE A 33 -6.45 9.31 9.97
C ILE A 33 -7.92 9.76 9.94
N SER A 34 -8.18 11.04 10.21
CA SER A 34 -9.52 11.63 10.15
C SER A 34 -9.95 12.09 8.75
N THR A 35 -9.06 12.04 7.76
CA THR A 35 -9.27 12.55 6.39
C THR A 35 -8.86 11.53 5.31
N PRO A 36 -9.39 10.28 5.31
CA PRO A 36 -8.98 9.23 4.36
C PRO A 36 -9.38 9.51 2.90
N ASN A 37 -10.24 10.50 2.64
CA ASN A 37 -10.61 10.94 1.29
C ASN A 37 -9.63 11.98 0.71
N ASN A 38 -8.64 12.40 1.48
CA ASN A 38 -7.64 13.35 1.01
C ASN A 38 -6.79 12.72 -0.11
N THR A 39 -6.21 13.56 -0.94
CA THR A 39 -5.23 13.16 -1.95
C THR A 39 -3.95 13.96 -1.72
N VAL A 40 -2.85 13.27 -1.47
CA VAL A 40 -1.52 13.91 -1.44
C VAL A 40 -0.94 13.79 -2.83
N SER A 41 -0.89 14.89 -3.58
CA SER A 41 -0.42 14.93 -4.98
C SER A 41 1.00 15.48 -5.10
N LEU A 42 1.63 15.24 -6.26
CA LEU A 42 2.96 15.75 -6.62
C LEU A 42 4.05 15.26 -5.65
N VAL A 43 3.90 14.03 -5.16
CA VAL A 43 4.84 13.43 -4.23
C VAL A 43 5.12 11.98 -4.64
N TYR A 44 6.39 11.58 -4.58
CA TYR A 44 6.79 10.17 -4.65
C TYR A 44 7.30 9.77 -3.27
N ARG A 45 6.56 8.89 -2.59
CA ARG A 45 6.94 8.33 -1.29
C ARG A 45 6.73 6.83 -1.29
N MET A 46 7.18 6.16 -0.24
CA MET A 46 6.97 4.71 -0.08
C MET A 46 5.48 4.32 -0.08
N GLU A 47 4.60 5.21 0.37
CA GLU A 47 3.15 4.99 0.39
C GLU A 47 2.50 5.12 -1.00
N ASP A 48 3.18 5.73 -1.98
CA ASP A 48 2.77 5.78 -3.38
C ASP A 48 3.17 4.48 -4.08
N VAL A 49 2.37 3.44 -3.89
CA VAL A 49 2.69 2.07 -4.34
C VAL A 49 2.37 1.88 -5.82
N ASN A 50 1.49 2.70 -6.41
CA ASN A 50 1.25 2.69 -7.85
C ASN A 50 2.25 3.57 -8.64
N MET A 51 3.07 4.37 -7.93
CA MET A 51 4.05 5.30 -8.49
C MET A 51 3.44 6.31 -9.47
N ASP A 52 2.22 6.79 -9.20
CA ASP A 52 1.52 7.78 -10.01
C ASP A 52 1.74 9.24 -9.51
N GLY A 53 2.51 9.40 -8.44
CA GLY A 53 2.81 10.68 -7.81
C GLY A 53 1.67 11.20 -6.93
N LYS A 54 0.68 10.35 -6.59
CA LYS A 54 -0.52 10.71 -5.84
C LYS A 54 -0.93 9.59 -4.87
N ILE A 55 -0.82 9.87 -3.58
CA ILE A 55 -1.23 8.93 -2.54
C ILE A 55 -2.73 9.06 -2.31
N ARG A 56 -3.46 7.94 -2.39
CA ARG A 56 -4.91 7.87 -2.17
C ARG A 56 -5.37 6.57 -1.53
N TYR A 57 -6.27 6.68 -0.56
CA TYR A 57 -6.96 5.52 0.03
C TYR A 57 -8.30 5.21 -0.66
N ASN A 58 -9.04 6.27 -1.01
CA ASN A 58 -10.32 6.22 -1.71
C ASN A 58 -10.21 6.91 -3.08
N ASN A 59 -11.23 6.75 -3.93
CA ASN A 59 -11.31 7.22 -5.33
C ASN A 59 -10.52 6.37 -6.33
N THR A 60 -10.55 6.75 -7.62
CA THR A 60 -9.82 6.08 -8.71
C THR A 60 -8.31 6.16 -8.49
N ASP A 61 -7.58 5.17 -8.98
CA ASP A 61 -6.10 5.07 -8.88
C ASP A 61 -5.62 5.16 -7.42
N ASN A 62 -6.30 4.45 -6.52
CA ASN A 62 -5.92 4.36 -5.12
C ASN A 62 -4.88 3.25 -4.88
N ASP A 63 -3.93 3.55 -4.00
CA ASP A 63 -2.88 2.64 -3.55
C ASP A 63 -3.44 1.43 -2.79
N ARG A 64 -4.56 1.64 -2.09
CA ARG A 64 -5.26 0.61 -1.32
C ARG A 64 -5.61 -0.61 -2.17
N VAL A 65 -6.05 -0.41 -3.41
CA VAL A 65 -6.39 -1.49 -4.35
C VAL A 65 -5.15 -2.27 -4.77
N ILE A 66 -4.00 -1.62 -4.94
CA ILE A 66 -2.75 -2.31 -5.26
C ILE A 66 -2.34 -3.26 -4.13
N ILE A 67 -2.39 -2.78 -2.88
CA ILE A 67 -2.12 -3.59 -1.68
C ILE A 67 -3.09 -4.79 -1.62
N LEU A 68 -4.39 -4.55 -1.80
CA LEU A 68 -5.41 -5.60 -1.77
C LEU A 68 -5.29 -6.61 -2.91
N ASN A 69 -4.85 -6.19 -4.09
CA ASN A 69 -4.65 -7.09 -5.23
C ASN A 69 -3.51 -8.08 -4.95
N ASN A 70 -2.47 -7.67 -4.23
CA ASN A 70 -1.37 -8.56 -3.85
C ASN A 70 -1.74 -9.48 -2.70
N VAL A 71 -2.44 -8.96 -1.68
CA VAL A 71 -2.88 -9.76 -0.51
C VAL A 71 -4.03 -10.72 -0.88
N GLY A 72 -4.83 -10.35 -1.87
CA GLY A 72 -6.07 -11.01 -2.24
C GLY A 72 -7.26 -10.36 -1.55
N VAL A 73 -8.18 -9.81 -2.36
CA VAL A 73 -9.40 -9.12 -1.88
C VAL A 73 -10.28 -10.05 -1.02
N ASN A 74 -10.30 -11.34 -1.33
CA ASN A 74 -11.05 -12.36 -0.57
C ASN A 74 -10.26 -12.96 0.60
N THR A 75 -8.97 -12.64 0.72
CA THR A 75 -8.05 -13.16 1.74
C THR A 75 -7.24 -12.03 2.38
N PRO A 76 -7.88 -10.98 2.93
CA PRO A 76 -7.20 -9.74 3.36
C PRO A 76 -6.28 -9.90 4.58
N ASN A 77 -6.21 -11.10 5.15
CA ASN A 77 -5.34 -11.44 6.29
C ASN A 77 -4.06 -12.16 5.86
N ASN A 78 -3.86 -12.41 4.56
CA ASN A 78 -2.61 -12.97 4.06
C ASN A 78 -1.47 -11.96 4.24
N VAL A 79 -0.28 -12.50 4.43
CA VAL A 79 0.97 -11.74 4.50
C VAL A 79 1.91 -12.29 3.44
N TYR A 80 2.38 -11.42 2.55
CA TYR A 80 3.33 -11.78 1.52
C TYR A 80 4.67 -11.13 1.82
N PHE A 81 5.69 -11.93 2.09
CA PHE A 81 7.05 -11.43 2.35
C PHE A 81 7.77 -11.08 1.04
N GLN A 82 8.66 -10.09 1.08
CA GLN A 82 9.35 -9.59 -0.11
C GLN A 82 9.97 -10.71 -0.97
N HIS A 83 10.04 -10.47 -2.28
CA HIS A 83 10.79 -11.33 -3.20
C HIS A 83 12.29 -10.97 -3.30
N THR A 84 12.70 -9.85 -2.69
CA THR A 84 14.10 -9.40 -2.67
C THR A 84 14.94 -10.25 -1.69
N PRO A 85 16.22 -10.53 -1.99
CA PRO A 85 17.14 -11.15 -1.04
C PRO A 85 17.34 -10.26 0.20
N ASN A 86 17.71 -10.88 1.33
CA ASN A 86 17.93 -10.19 2.59
C ASN A 86 19.14 -9.25 2.58
#